data_AF-A0A060RIY7-F1
#
_entry.id   AF-A0A060RIY7-F1
#
_cell.length_a   1.000
_cell.length_b   1.000
_cell.length_c   1.000
_cell.angle_alpha   90.00
_cell.angle_beta   90.00
_cell.angle_gamma   90.00
#
_symmetry.space_group_name_H-M   'P 1'
#
loop_
_entity.id
_entity.type
_entity.pdbx_description
1 polymer ?
#
loop_
_entity_poly.entity_id
_entity_poly.type
_entity_poly.pdbx_seq_one_letter_code
_entity_poly.pdbx_strand_id
1 'polypeptide(L)'
;MAFLTNSAMADQQSDAIVTKTPFDEVSKSFEVMSQKTKDCKDITRIDVAVWSEEDGQDDLKWYNTTDVINGQAKVKVNLADYGNRAGSYITHVYTTYSDGRVSGTALESLKISPKAPQVSVKNGALQLSTDINAPSNGTIKYAVWSEENDQDDLRWYDDSGKGITRVDLNNHKGYGRYFVHTYLAQDGKMTAINGQDIIINKQEISYQIVQTSDKTYDVLINDVPEYITSITVPVWSTVNNQDDLKWYKATKVGDNSYKATIQLSNHGFDTGTYGVHIYGDNSITNSFEALSGTPGFHVDQISGLENPEVGISNVNTANGSFKVNVTEKAMSKRVSKLKVQVTSKSNPQKTKTYEAGTSSYGKISQSIDLKSINNQADTFSVVATVIYSDNSTATFNLSDQNYKPNATPSPRITTYINETNTYPVGQCTWAVKSLAPWIPNWLGNAGGWAVNARAKGFRVGTTPRVGSIVVWPHDGNGYGHVAYVTDVSSNTRIQVKEANYAGKQYIGNFRGWFNPLDSFWGGDVSYIYPD
;
A
#
# COMPACT_ATOMS: atom_id res chain seq x y z
N MET A 1 -74.54 70.34 70.93
CA MET A 1 -74.54 70.58 69.48
C MET A 1 -73.35 71.49 69.18
N ALA A 2 -72.29 70.94 68.60
CA ALA A 2 -71.24 71.62 67.83
C ALA A 2 -70.23 70.54 67.44
N PHE A 3 -70.45 69.90 66.29
CA PHE A 3 -69.53 68.95 65.70
C PHE A 3 -68.31 69.73 65.18
N LEU A 4 -67.12 69.31 65.62
CA LEU A 4 -65.83 69.66 65.01
C LEU A 4 -65.68 68.84 63.73
N THR A 5 -65.71 69.50 62.57
CA THR A 5 -65.24 68.93 61.31
C THR A 5 -63.80 69.38 61.08
N ASN A 6 -62.83 68.61 61.57
CA ASN A 6 -61.49 68.64 61.00
C ASN A 6 -61.46 67.65 59.85
N SER A 7 -61.60 68.17 58.63
CA SER A 7 -61.30 67.43 57.41
C SER A 7 -59.80 67.16 57.41
N ALA A 8 -59.40 65.92 57.69
CA ALA A 8 -58.05 65.46 57.40
C ALA A 8 -57.87 65.47 55.88
N MET A 9 -57.08 66.42 55.37
CA MET A 9 -56.55 66.32 54.02
C MET A 9 -55.66 65.07 53.98
N ALA A 10 -56.10 64.05 53.24
CA ALA A 10 -55.26 62.94 52.88
C ALA A 10 -54.12 63.49 52.03
N ASP A 11 -52.90 63.46 52.57
CA ASP A 11 -51.68 63.82 51.87
C ASP A 11 -51.54 62.90 50.66
N GLN A 12 -51.74 63.43 49.45
CA GLN A 12 -51.68 62.67 48.20
C GLN A 12 -50.19 62.38 47.90
N GLN A 13 -49.64 61.37 48.58
CA GLN A 13 -48.24 60.98 48.41
C GLN A 13 -48.01 60.42 47.01
N SER A 14 -46.96 60.90 46.34
CA SER A 14 -46.57 60.40 45.02
C SER A 14 -45.69 59.16 45.15
N ASP A 15 -45.78 58.28 44.16
CA ASP A 15 -44.92 57.10 44.05
C ASP A 15 -43.58 57.43 43.39
N ALA A 16 -42.60 56.56 43.58
CA ALA A 16 -41.36 56.58 42.84
C ALA A 16 -41.61 56.43 41.34
N ILE A 17 -40.76 57.06 40.52
CA ILE A 17 -40.75 56.84 39.08
C ILE A 17 -40.03 55.53 38.80
N VAL A 18 -40.75 54.56 38.23
CA VAL A 18 -40.20 53.26 37.85
C VAL A 18 -39.85 53.27 36.37
N THR A 19 -38.63 52.88 36.02
CA THR A 19 -38.15 52.83 34.63
C THR A 19 -37.35 51.57 34.34
N LYS A 20 -37.22 51.25 33.05
CA LYS A 20 -36.38 50.19 32.52
C LYS A 20 -35.53 50.75 31.38
N THR A 21 -34.25 50.37 31.31
CA THR A 21 -33.39 50.74 30.17
C THR A 21 -33.74 49.90 28.94
N PRO A 22 -33.42 50.36 27.73
CA PRO A 22 -33.36 49.48 26.56
C PRO A 22 -32.45 48.27 26.82
N PHE A 23 -32.67 47.19 26.05
CA PHE A 23 -31.78 46.03 26.04
C PHE A 23 -30.41 46.42 25.46
N ASP A 24 -29.34 46.09 26.17
CA ASP A 24 -27.98 46.22 25.68
C ASP A 24 -27.52 44.87 25.09
N GLU A 25 -27.34 44.83 23.78
CA GLU A 25 -26.91 43.64 23.04
C GLU A 25 -25.50 43.17 23.39
N VAL A 26 -24.61 44.07 23.85
CA VAL A 26 -23.22 43.73 24.18
C VAL A 26 -23.16 43.03 25.52
N SER A 27 -23.81 43.61 26.54
CA SER A 27 -23.86 43.01 27.88
C SER A 27 -24.98 41.98 28.06
N LYS A 28 -25.84 41.81 27.05
CA LYS A 28 -27.04 40.94 27.05
C LYS A 28 -27.92 41.18 28.27
N SER A 29 -28.18 42.45 28.60
CA SER A 29 -28.86 42.82 29.84
C SER A 29 -29.66 44.12 29.73
N PHE A 30 -30.51 44.38 30.73
CA PHE A 30 -31.17 45.67 30.95
C PHE A 30 -31.26 45.97 32.45
N GLU A 31 -31.42 47.24 32.79
CA GLU A 31 -31.56 47.69 34.17
C GLU A 31 -33.00 48.13 34.46
N VAL A 32 -33.47 47.82 35.66
CA VAL A 32 -34.77 48.25 36.18
C VAL A 32 -34.54 49.10 37.41
N MET A 33 -35.17 50.26 37.46
CA MET A 33 -34.89 51.31 38.45
C MET A 33 -36.17 51.85 39.06
N SER A 34 -36.12 52.17 40.35
CA SER A 34 -37.10 53.04 41.01
C SER A 34 -36.40 54.28 41.54
N GLN A 35 -36.85 55.45 41.10
CA GLN A 35 -36.30 56.75 41.45
C GLN A 35 -37.26 57.49 42.36
N LYS A 36 -36.80 57.85 43.57
CA LYS A 36 -37.54 58.70 44.49
C LYS A 36 -37.85 60.06 43.85
N THR A 37 -39.10 60.50 43.97
CA THR A 37 -39.58 61.84 43.59
C THR A 37 -39.68 62.76 44.81
N LYS A 38 -39.94 64.05 44.57
CA LYS A 38 -39.90 65.10 45.63
C LYS A 38 -40.86 64.82 46.80
N ASP A 39 -42.06 64.32 46.51
CA ASP A 39 -43.11 64.08 47.51
C ASP A 39 -43.29 62.59 47.84
N CYS A 40 -42.31 61.76 47.43
CA CYS A 40 -42.26 60.33 47.67
C CYS A 40 -41.47 60.02 48.95
N LYS A 41 -41.90 59.00 49.70
CA LYS A 41 -41.15 58.47 50.85
C LYS A 41 -39.82 57.85 50.40
N ASP A 42 -38.90 57.66 51.34
CA ASP A 42 -37.64 56.98 51.04
C ASP A 42 -37.90 55.54 50.59
N ILE A 43 -37.27 55.14 49.48
CA ILE A 43 -37.28 53.76 49.01
C ILE A 43 -36.36 52.96 49.93
N THR A 44 -36.78 51.77 50.35
CA THR A 44 -35.97 50.85 51.15
C THR A 44 -35.61 49.57 50.42
N ARG A 45 -36.46 49.14 49.48
CA ARG A 45 -36.24 47.93 48.67
C ARG A 45 -37.03 48.02 47.38
N ILE A 46 -36.52 47.41 46.32
CA ILE A 46 -37.34 47.00 45.17
C ILE A 46 -37.27 45.48 44.98
N ASP A 47 -38.41 44.89 44.66
CA ASP A 47 -38.54 43.50 44.20
C ASP A 47 -39.07 43.54 42.76
N VAL A 48 -38.36 42.91 41.83
CA VAL A 48 -38.62 42.98 40.38
C VAL A 48 -38.85 41.58 39.84
N ALA A 49 -40.07 41.30 39.41
CA ALA A 49 -40.43 40.07 38.72
C ALA A 49 -40.26 40.24 37.21
N VAL A 50 -39.53 39.32 36.58
CA VAL A 50 -39.33 39.26 35.13
C VAL A 50 -39.59 37.84 34.64
N TRP A 51 -40.27 37.72 33.49
CA TRP A 51 -40.55 36.46 32.82
C TRP A 51 -40.73 36.70 31.31
N SER A 52 -40.57 35.65 30.49
CA SER A 52 -40.89 35.67 29.06
C SER A 52 -42.36 35.32 28.84
N GLU A 53 -43.03 36.03 27.93
CA GLU A 53 -44.47 35.90 27.70
C GLU A 53 -44.83 34.63 26.91
N GLU A 54 -43.88 34.10 26.13
CA GLU A 54 -44.10 33.07 25.12
C GLU A 54 -44.70 31.75 25.67
N ASP A 55 -44.40 31.38 26.91
CA ASP A 55 -44.98 30.20 27.60
C ASP A 55 -45.67 30.57 28.94
N GLY A 56 -46.10 31.83 29.08
CA GLY A 56 -46.80 32.31 30.26
C GLY A 56 -45.86 32.90 31.32
N GLN A 57 -45.83 32.36 32.53
CA GLN A 57 -44.91 32.78 33.62
C GLN A 57 -44.03 31.61 34.07
N ASP A 58 -43.74 30.70 33.15
CA ASP A 58 -43.02 29.45 33.41
C ASP A 58 -41.57 29.68 33.84
N ASP A 59 -40.95 30.76 33.36
CA ASP A 59 -39.57 31.12 33.63
C ASP A 59 -39.40 32.32 34.58
N LEU A 60 -40.45 32.67 35.33
CA LEU A 60 -40.47 33.85 36.19
C LEU A 60 -39.34 33.84 37.22
N LYS A 61 -38.59 34.95 37.27
CA LYS A 61 -37.55 35.20 38.27
C LYS A 61 -37.74 36.52 38.98
N TRP A 62 -37.35 36.52 40.25
CA TRP A 62 -37.33 37.70 41.11
C TRP A 62 -35.91 38.21 41.30
N TYR A 63 -35.74 39.51 41.08
CA TYR A 63 -34.55 40.27 41.38
C TYR A 63 -34.89 41.24 42.50
N ASN A 64 -33.97 41.51 43.41
CA ASN A 64 -34.20 42.48 44.46
C ASN A 64 -32.94 43.28 44.76
N THR A 65 -33.12 44.46 45.34
CA THR A 65 -32.03 45.21 45.96
C THR A 65 -32.55 46.04 47.12
N THR A 66 -31.75 46.15 48.17
CA THR A 66 -31.91 47.11 49.26
C THR A 66 -30.93 48.28 49.16
N ASP A 67 -30.05 48.26 48.15
CA ASP A 67 -29.06 49.31 47.94
C ASP A 67 -29.73 50.51 47.27
N VAL A 68 -29.91 51.57 48.05
CA VAL A 68 -30.54 52.82 47.60
C VAL A 68 -29.52 53.94 47.67
N ILE A 69 -29.06 54.38 46.50
CA ILE A 69 -28.03 55.42 46.37
C ILE A 69 -28.67 56.65 45.74
N ASN A 70 -28.55 57.80 46.40
CA ASN A 70 -29.16 59.06 45.94
C ASN A 70 -30.68 58.94 45.64
N GLY A 71 -31.38 58.15 46.44
CA GLY A 71 -32.82 57.90 46.28
C GLY A 71 -33.18 56.98 45.11
N GLN A 72 -32.22 56.28 44.50
CA GLN A 72 -32.44 55.33 43.42
C GLN A 72 -32.12 53.91 43.88
N ALA A 73 -33.06 52.99 43.66
CA ALA A 73 -32.83 51.55 43.73
C ALA A 73 -32.72 50.99 42.31
N LYS A 74 -31.80 50.04 42.07
CA LYS A 74 -31.50 49.50 40.74
C LYS A 74 -31.18 48.01 40.78
N VAL A 75 -31.78 47.24 39.87
CA VAL A 75 -31.39 45.86 39.59
C VAL A 75 -30.98 45.70 38.13
N LYS A 76 -30.01 44.82 37.88
CA LYS A 76 -29.60 44.40 36.53
C LYS A 76 -30.18 43.02 36.23
N VAL A 77 -30.86 42.90 35.11
CA VAL A 77 -31.45 41.64 34.62
C VAL A 77 -30.62 41.13 33.46
N ASN A 78 -30.06 39.92 33.56
CA ASN A 78 -29.22 39.33 32.52
C ASN A 78 -30.02 38.29 31.71
N LEU A 79 -29.92 38.33 30.39
CA LEU A 79 -30.62 37.38 29.52
C LEU A 79 -30.12 35.94 29.70
N ALA A 80 -28.89 35.76 30.20
CA ALA A 80 -28.33 34.46 30.54
C ALA A 80 -29.18 33.73 31.59
N ASP A 81 -29.87 34.46 32.48
CA ASP A 81 -30.79 33.88 33.44
C ASP A 81 -31.96 33.17 32.73
N TYR A 82 -32.31 33.59 31.51
CA TYR A 82 -33.41 33.03 30.70
C TYR A 82 -32.89 32.14 29.55
N GLY A 83 -31.64 31.67 29.66
CA GLY A 83 -31.02 30.83 28.64
C GLY A 83 -30.65 31.59 27.36
N ASN A 84 -30.42 32.91 27.47
CA ASN A 84 -30.10 33.80 26.34
C ASN A 84 -31.17 33.79 25.23
N ARG A 85 -32.45 33.59 25.58
CA ARG A 85 -33.54 33.51 24.60
C ARG A 85 -34.06 34.89 24.21
N ALA A 86 -34.29 35.09 22.93
CA ALA A 86 -35.15 36.17 22.47
C ALA A 86 -36.58 35.98 23.02
N GLY A 87 -37.38 37.04 23.05
CA GLY A 87 -38.73 36.96 23.57
C GLY A 87 -39.31 38.31 23.97
N SER A 88 -40.56 38.29 24.39
CA SER A 88 -41.25 39.44 25.01
C SER A 88 -41.10 39.33 26.51
N TYR A 89 -40.28 40.19 27.13
CA TYR A 89 -40.02 40.15 28.56
C TYR A 89 -40.91 41.13 29.33
N ILE A 90 -41.79 40.58 30.16
CA ILE A 90 -42.64 41.35 31.06
C ILE A 90 -41.87 41.70 32.32
N THR A 91 -42.13 42.87 32.90
CA THR A 91 -41.45 43.35 34.10
C THR A 91 -42.42 44.01 35.05
N HIS A 92 -42.59 43.44 36.24
CA HIS A 92 -43.34 44.03 37.33
C HIS A 92 -42.40 44.44 38.47
N VAL A 93 -42.56 45.65 38.98
CA VAL A 93 -41.70 46.22 40.03
C VAL A 93 -42.53 46.52 41.26
N TYR A 94 -42.06 46.10 42.42
CA TYR A 94 -42.68 46.34 43.71
C TYR A 94 -41.71 47.15 44.57
N THR A 95 -42.04 48.42 44.78
CA THR A 95 -41.22 49.37 45.52
C THR A 95 -41.71 49.47 46.95
N THR A 96 -40.86 49.08 47.90
CA THR A 96 -41.13 49.20 49.34
C THR A 96 -40.57 50.52 49.86
N TYR A 97 -41.39 51.26 50.59
CA TYR A 97 -41.04 52.55 51.18
C TYR A 97 -40.77 52.44 52.69
N SER A 98 -40.16 53.48 53.25
CA SER A 98 -39.76 53.54 54.67
C SER A 98 -40.91 53.49 55.68
N ASP A 99 -42.15 53.72 55.26
CA ASP A 99 -43.37 53.57 56.06
C ASP A 99 -43.99 52.17 55.97
N GLY A 100 -43.34 51.24 55.25
CA GLY A 100 -43.82 49.87 55.03
C GLY A 100 -44.81 49.72 53.88
N ARG A 101 -45.20 50.81 53.19
CA ARG A 101 -46.06 50.75 52.01
C ARG A 101 -45.31 50.09 50.85
N VAL A 102 -46.03 49.29 50.05
CA VAL A 102 -45.51 48.71 48.81
C VAL A 102 -46.35 49.22 47.63
N SER A 103 -45.70 49.77 46.60
CA SER A 103 -46.35 50.15 45.35
C SER A 103 -45.89 49.24 44.21
N GLY A 104 -46.85 48.70 43.45
CA GLY A 104 -46.60 47.83 42.30
C GLY A 104 -46.76 48.61 40.98
N THR A 105 -45.78 48.50 40.09
CA THR A 105 -45.81 49.09 38.75
C THR A 105 -45.48 48.04 37.69
N ALA A 106 -46.38 47.86 36.72
CA ALA A 106 -46.11 47.08 35.52
C ALA A 106 -45.44 47.99 34.48
N LEU A 107 -44.29 47.57 33.96
CA LEU A 107 -43.59 48.27 32.87
C LEU A 107 -43.97 47.67 31.53
N GLU A 108 -43.77 48.44 30.45
CA GLU A 108 -43.96 47.95 29.09
C GLU A 108 -43.10 46.71 28.81
N SER A 109 -43.65 45.79 28.02
CA SER A 109 -42.95 44.59 27.57
C SER A 109 -41.72 44.98 26.76
N LEU A 110 -40.58 44.37 27.08
CA LEU A 110 -39.33 44.57 26.32
C LEU A 110 -39.19 43.43 25.32
N LYS A 111 -39.39 43.72 24.03
CA LYS A 111 -39.13 42.75 22.98
C LYS A 111 -37.64 42.66 22.68
N ILE A 112 -37.09 41.46 22.82
CA ILE A 112 -35.73 41.10 22.41
C ILE A 112 -35.85 40.20 21.19
N SER A 113 -35.20 40.58 20.09
CA SER A 113 -35.19 39.81 18.85
C SER A 113 -34.00 38.85 18.82
N PRO A 114 -34.13 37.67 18.18
CA PRO A 114 -32.99 36.79 17.95
C PRO A 114 -31.99 37.47 17.01
N LYS A 115 -30.71 37.11 17.17
CA LYS A 115 -29.61 37.68 16.39
C LYS A 115 -29.14 36.71 15.32
N ALA A 116 -28.71 37.27 14.19
CA ALA A 116 -28.05 36.49 13.13
C ALA A 116 -26.78 35.79 13.66
N PRO A 117 -26.46 34.58 13.18
CA PRO A 117 -25.28 33.87 13.62
C PRO A 117 -24.00 34.55 13.12
N GLN A 118 -22.91 34.40 13.86
CA GLN A 118 -21.59 34.58 13.29
C GLN A 118 -21.23 33.35 12.45
N VAL A 119 -20.77 33.55 11.22
CA VAL A 119 -20.45 32.47 10.28
C VAL A 119 -18.95 32.38 10.08
N SER A 120 -18.40 31.19 10.27
CA SER A 120 -16.98 30.88 10.05
C SER A 120 -16.84 29.51 9.39
N VAL A 121 -15.69 29.24 8.78
CA VAL A 121 -15.36 27.90 8.25
C VAL A 121 -14.43 27.23 9.23
N LYS A 122 -14.77 26.01 9.67
CA LYS A 122 -13.87 25.22 10.50
C LYS A 122 -14.10 23.72 10.38
N ASN A 123 -13.01 22.96 10.22
CA ASN A 123 -13.04 21.49 10.08
C ASN A 123 -14.02 21.01 9.00
N GLY A 124 -13.91 21.57 7.79
CA GLY A 124 -14.75 21.16 6.64
C GLY A 124 -16.24 21.49 6.75
N ALA A 125 -16.62 22.44 7.61
CA ALA A 125 -18.00 22.86 7.80
C ALA A 125 -18.09 24.37 8.02
N LEU A 126 -19.26 24.94 7.70
CA LEU A 126 -19.64 26.23 8.27
C LEU A 126 -20.02 26.03 9.73
N GLN A 127 -19.54 26.92 10.59
CA GLN A 127 -19.95 27.05 11.98
C GLN A 127 -20.79 28.31 12.13
N LEU A 128 -22.06 28.12 12.46
CA LEU A 128 -23.05 29.17 12.69
C LEU A 128 -23.18 29.36 14.20
N SER A 129 -22.58 30.42 14.74
CA SER A 129 -22.56 30.70 16.18
C SER A 129 -23.65 31.71 16.56
N THR A 130 -24.63 31.27 17.34
CA THR A 130 -25.78 32.09 17.73
C THR A 130 -25.66 32.61 19.15
N ASP A 131 -25.75 33.92 19.30
CA ASP A 131 -25.55 34.63 20.57
C ASP A 131 -26.84 34.90 21.36
N ILE A 132 -27.96 35.05 20.65
CA ILE A 132 -29.30 35.22 21.22
C ILE A 132 -30.18 34.16 20.55
N ASN A 133 -30.61 33.19 21.36
CA ASN A 133 -31.35 32.01 20.93
C ASN A 133 -32.78 32.36 20.52
N ALA A 134 -33.46 31.41 19.88
CA ALA A 134 -34.89 31.51 19.63
C ALA A 134 -35.69 31.69 20.94
N PRO A 135 -36.87 32.32 20.89
CA PRO A 135 -37.86 32.22 21.96
C PRO A 135 -38.22 30.75 22.26
N SER A 136 -38.74 30.48 23.45
CA SER A 136 -39.01 29.11 23.93
C SER A 136 -40.01 28.33 23.07
N ASN A 137 -40.98 29.02 22.46
CA ASN A 137 -41.95 28.48 21.52
C ASN A 137 -41.50 28.56 20.04
N GLY A 138 -40.22 28.85 19.78
CA GLY A 138 -39.67 29.04 18.43
C GLY A 138 -38.38 28.27 18.18
N THR A 139 -37.93 28.29 16.93
CA THR A 139 -36.65 27.68 16.52
C THR A 139 -35.99 28.54 15.44
N ILE A 140 -34.69 28.80 15.59
CA ILE A 140 -33.90 29.43 14.51
C ILE A 140 -33.61 28.36 13.46
N LYS A 141 -33.79 28.69 12.18
CA LYS A 141 -33.48 27.84 11.04
C LYS A 141 -32.56 28.57 10.06
N TYR A 142 -31.64 27.83 9.46
CA TYR A 142 -30.69 28.32 8.47
C TYR A 142 -30.96 27.68 7.12
N ALA A 143 -31.20 28.48 6.08
CA ALA A 143 -31.14 28.03 4.70
C ALA A 143 -29.74 28.32 4.15
N VAL A 144 -29.03 27.28 3.72
CA VAL A 144 -27.66 27.38 3.23
C VAL A 144 -27.58 26.82 1.81
N TRP A 145 -26.90 27.54 0.91
CA TRP A 145 -26.62 27.11 -0.46
C TRP A 145 -25.35 27.78 -0.99
N SER A 146 -24.73 27.19 -2.01
CA SER A 146 -23.60 27.79 -2.73
C SER A 146 -24.10 28.61 -3.93
N GLU A 147 -23.39 29.68 -4.32
CA GLU A 147 -23.71 30.46 -5.53
C GLU A 147 -23.52 29.64 -6.82
N GLU A 148 -22.74 28.56 -6.76
CA GLU A 148 -22.45 27.70 -7.89
C GLU A 148 -23.72 26.96 -8.36
N ASN A 149 -24.24 27.33 -9.55
CA ASN A 149 -25.52 26.86 -10.08
C ASN A 149 -26.75 27.32 -9.28
N ASP A 150 -26.71 28.57 -8.78
CA ASP A 150 -27.81 29.27 -8.11
C ASP A 150 -28.23 28.69 -6.75
N GLN A 151 -29.36 27.99 -6.62
CA GLN A 151 -29.88 27.45 -5.34
C GLN A 151 -30.10 25.93 -5.42
N ASP A 152 -29.37 25.26 -6.31
CA ASP A 152 -29.61 23.84 -6.59
C ASP A 152 -29.19 22.90 -5.46
N ASP A 153 -28.43 23.39 -4.49
CA ASP A 153 -27.97 22.68 -3.30
C ASP A 153 -28.51 23.26 -1.98
N LEU A 154 -29.59 24.05 -2.04
CA LEU A 154 -30.21 24.64 -0.85
C LEU A 154 -30.66 23.58 0.14
N ARG A 155 -30.20 23.72 1.39
CA ARG A 155 -30.60 22.89 2.52
C ARG A 155 -30.97 23.71 3.74
N TRP A 156 -31.93 23.19 4.50
CA TRP A 156 -32.38 23.75 5.76
C TRP A 156 -31.72 23.03 6.93
N TYR A 157 -31.26 23.81 7.91
CA TYR A 157 -30.65 23.33 9.14
C TYR A 157 -31.36 23.97 10.33
N ASP A 158 -31.69 23.16 11.32
CA ASP A 158 -32.26 23.65 12.58
C ASP A 158 -31.13 24.06 13.50
N ASP A 159 -31.31 25.17 14.23
CA ASP A 159 -30.36 25.55 15.25
C ASP A 159 -30.25 24.46 16.32
N SER A 160 -29.01 24.12 16.64
CA SER A 160 -28.72 23.05 17.59
C SER A 160 -29.16 23.35 19.03
N GLY A 161 -29.41 24.63 19.37
CA GLY A 161 -29.63 25.10 20.73
C GLY A 161 -28.39 24.99 21.62
N LYS A 162 -27.22 24.66 21.05
CA LYS A 162 -25.94 24.41 21.77
C LYS A 162 -24.89 25.48 21.46
N GLY A 163 -25.31 26.62 20.94
CA GLY A 163 -24.46 27.76 20.59
C GLY A 163 -23.88 27.69 19.17
N ILE A 164 -23.36 26.53 18.74
CA ILE A 164 -22.79 26.36 17.38
C ILE A 164 -23.58 25.32 16.60
N THR A 165 -24.14 25.74 15.47
CA THR A 165 -24.74 24.85 14.47
C THR A 165 -23.73 24.56 13.37
N ARG A 166 -23.46 23.27 13.12
CA ARG A 166 -22.50 22.80 12.13
C ARG A 166 -23.21 22.47 10.82
N VAL A 167 -22.70 23.01 9.72
CA VAL A 167 -23.17 22.73 8.36
C VAL A 167 -22.02 22.13 7.56
N ASP A 168 -22.04 20.82 7.35
CA ASP A 168 -20.98 20.14 6.58
C ASP A 168 -20.96 20.63 5.13
N LEU A 169 -19.79 21.04 4.65
CA LEU A 169 -19.65 21.62 3.31
C LEU A 169 -19.86 20.58 2.19
N ASN A 170 -19.65 19.29 2.45
CA ASN A 170 -19.95 18.21 1.50
C ASN A 170 -21.42 18.09 1.10
N ASN A 171 -22.31 18.76 1.84
CA ASN A 171 -23.73 18.81 1.53
C ASN A 171 -24.06 19.87 0.45
N HIS A 172 -23.08 20.69 0.12
CA HIS A 172 -23.15 21.83 -0.78
C HIS A 172 -22.04 21.71 -1.85
N LYS A 173 -22.08 22.59 -2.86
CA LYS A 173 -21.22 22.47 -4.04
C LYS A 173 -20.02 23.40 -3.99
N GLY A 174 -18.87 22.80 -4.28
CA GLY A 174 -17.67 23.48 -4.79
C GLY A 174 -17.17 24.68 -4.01
N TYR A 175 -16.42 25.53 -4.69
CA TYR A 175 -15.77 26.70 -4.10
C TYR A 175 -16.55 27.96 -4.48
N GLY A 176 -16.31 29.05 -3.77
CA GLY A 176 -16.91 30.35 -4.05
C GLY A 176 -17.81 30.83 -2.93
N ARG A 177 -18.80 31.64 -3.27
CA ARG A 177 -19.70 32.26 -2.30
C ARG A 177 -20.76 31.26 -1.81
N TYR A 178 -20.98 31.25 -0.51
CA TYR A 178 -22.04 30.51 0.16
C TYR A 178 -22.97 31.51 0.85
N PHE A 179 -24.26 31.32 0.72
CA PHE A 179 -25.27 32.13 1.37
C PHE A 179 -25.84 31.40 2.58
N VAL A 180 -26.05 32.15 3.66
CA VAL A 180 -26.70 31.70 4.90
C VAL A 180 -27.84 32.66 5.20
N HIS A 181 -29.07 32.21 4.98
CA HIS A 181 -30.26 32.95 5.36
C HIS A 181 -30.82 32.39 6.66
N THR A 182 -31.03 33.27 7.63
CA THR A 182 -31.48 32.93 8.98
C THR A 182 -32.93 33.34 9.18
N TYR A 183 -33.74 32.43 9.71
CA TYR A 183 -35.16 32.63 9.95
C TYR A 183 -35.54 32.20 11.36
N LEU A 184 -36.54 32.87 11.94
CA LEU A 184 -37.26 32.40 13.12
C LEU A 184 -38.52 31.65 12.66
N ALA A 185 -38.60 30.37 12.97
CA ALA A 185 -39.81 29.56 12.86
C ALA A 185 -40.54 29.62 14.21
N GLN A 186 -41.70 30.27 14.26
CA GLN A 186 -42.50 30.41 15.48
C GLN A 186 -43.99 30.45 15.12
N ASP A 187 -44.82 29.73 15.85
CA ASP A 187 -46.29 29.70 15.65
C ASP A 187 -46.73 29.41 14.20
N GLY A 188 -46.00 28.54 13.50
CA GLY A 188 -46.26 28.20 12.10
C GLY A 188 -45.86 29.28 11.08
N LYS A 189 -45.22 30.37 11.52
CA LYS A 189 -44.73 31.46 10.66
C LYS A 189 -43.20 31.48 10.61
N MET A 190 -42.67 31.70 9.41
CA MET A 190 -41.24 31.95 9.17
C MET A 190 -41.00 33.45 9.05
N THR A 191 -40.19 34.02 9.94
CA THR A 191 -39.79 35.44 9.91
C THR A 191 -38.30 35.52 9.57
N ALA A 192 -37.93 36.25 8.52
CA ALA A 192 -36.53 36.45 8.16
C ALA A 192 -35.83 37.32 9.21
N ILE A 193 -34.65 36.87 9.66
CA ILE A 193 -33.79 37.61 10.60
C ILE A 193 -32.69 38.33 9.82
N ASN A 194 -31.92 37.60 9.01
CA ASN A 194 -30.79 38.14 8.26
C ASN A 194 -30.39 37.21 7.10
N GLY A 195 -29.76 37.76 6.07
CA GLY A 195 -29.01 37.01 5.07
C GLY A 195 -27.57 37.50 5.04
N GLN A 196 -26.63 36.56 5.05
CA GLN A 196 -25.19 36.81 4.97
C GLN A 196 -24.51 35.83 4.03
N ASP A 197 -23.32 36.17 3.56
CA ASP A 197 -22.51 35.30 2.72
C ASP A 197 -21.09 35.12 3.27
N ILE A 198 -20.45 34.02 2.84
CA ILE A 198 -19.05 33.72 3.09
C ILE A 198 -18.41 33.17 1.82
N ILE A 199 -17.19 33.60 1.51
CA ILE A 199 -16.47 33.14 0.31
C ILE A 199 -15.40 32.12 0.72
N ILE A 200 -15.48 30.93 0.13
CA ILE A 200 -14.52 29.85 0.29
C ILE A 200 -13.74 29.70 -1.02
N ASN A 201 -12.60 30.38 -1.10
CA ASN A 201 -11.76 30.29 -2.29
C ASN A 201 -10.96 28.99 -2.33
N LYS A 202 -10.71 28.49 -3.54
CA LYS A 202 -9.70 27.47 -3.76
C LYS A 202 -8.32 28.09 -3.51
N GLN A 203 -7.73 27.75 -2.38
CA GLN A 203 -6.44 28.28 -1.95
C GLN A 203 -5.32 27.34 -2.41
N GLU A 204 -4.24 27.93 -2.95
CA GLU A 204 -3.03 27.20 -3.30
C GLU A 204 -2.19 26.95 -2.05
N ILE A 205 -1.67 25.72 -1.95
CA ILE A 205 -0.71 25.33 -0.91
C ILE A 205 0.71 25.77 -1.28
N SER A 206 1.57 25.91 -0.28
CA SER A 206 3.02 26.06 -0.49
C SER A 206 3.78 24.82 0.00
N TYR A 207 4.97 24.57 -0.53
CA TYR A 207 5.77 23.41 -0.15
C TYR A 207 7.27 23.68 -0.19
N GLN A 208 8.01 22.86 0.56
CA GLN A 208 9.48 22.81 0.53
C GLN A 208 9.94 21.37 0.71
N ILE A 209 10.89 20.92 -0.12
CA ILE A 209 11.55 19.62 0.02
C ILE A 209 12.95 19.88 0.57
N VAL A 210 13.26 19.29 1.72
CA VAL A 210 14.51 19.52 2.45
C VAL A 210 15.24 18.19 2.62
N GLN A 211 16.48 18.13 2.15
CA GLN A 211 17.37 17.02 2.46
C GLN A 211 17.81 17.12 3.93
N THR A 212 17.40 16.15 4.75
CA THR A 212 17.78 16.11 6.18
C THR A 212 19.00 15.22 6.42
N SER A 213 19.28 14.31 5.48
CA SER A 213 20.53 13.56 5.36
C SER A 213 20.68 13.05 3.91
N ASP A 214 21.81 12.42 3.59
CA ASP A 214 22.01 11.74 2.30
C ASP A 214 21.04 10.56 2.04
N LYS A 215 20.20 10.18 3.01
CA LYS A 215 19.24 9.07 2.95
C LYS A 215 17.79 9.47 3.24
N THR A 216 17.55 10.72 3.63
CA THR A 216 16.25 11.15 4.15
C THR A 216 15.91 12.56 3.68
N TYR A 217 14.66 12.74 3.26
CA TYR A 217 14.10 14.03 2.84
C TYR A 217 12.82 14.29 3.61
N ASP A 218 12.60 15.54 4.02
CA ASP A 218 11.33 16.00 4.56
C ASP A 218 10.61 16.83 3.48
N VAL A 219 9.34 16.52 3.23
CA VAL A 219 8.42 17.33 2.44
C VAL A 219 7.56 18.11 3.42
N LEU A 220 7.77 19.42 3.48
CA LEU A 220 7.01 20.37 4.28
C LEU A 220 5.93 20.99 3.41
N ILE A 221 4.68 20.98 3.87
CA ILE A 221 3.52 21.53 3.18
C ILE A 221 2.87 22.56 4.10
N ASN A 222 2.67 23.78 3.62
CA ASN A 222 2.10 24.89 4.39
C ASN A 222 0.92 25.52 3.63
N ASP A 223 0.25 26.46 4.29
CA ASP A 223 -0.92 27.15 3.77
C ASP A 223 -2.05 26.19 3.36
N VAL A 224 -2.11 25.02 4.03
CA VAL A 224 -3.12 24.00 3.77
C VAL A 224 -4.46 24.49 4.28
N PRO A 225 -5.48 24.63 3.41
CA PRO A 225 -6.79 25.14 3.81
C PRO A 225 -7.50 24.18 4.75
N GLU A 226 -8.33 24.71 5.65
CA GLU A 226 -9.04 23.89 6.66
C GLU A 226 -10.01 22.85 6.08
N TYR A 227 -10.46 23.03 4.83
CA TYR A 227 -11.29 22.04 4.14
C TYR A 227 -10.48 20.85 3.60
N ILE A 228 -9.14 20.92 3.59
CA ILE A 228 -8.26 19.79 3.31
C ILE A 228 -7.95 19.08 4.63
N THR A 229 -8.54 17.90 4.80
CA THR A 229 -8.57 17.20 6.08
C THR A 229 -7.38 16.27 6.29
N SER A 230 -6.65 15.94 5.21
CA SER A 230 -5.57 14.97 5.20
C SER A 230 -4.65 15.25 4.00
N ILE A 231 -3.35 14.94 4.15
CA ILE A 231 -2.34 15.10 3.10
C ILE A 231 -1.63 13.76 2.88
N THR A 232 -1.51 13.35 1.62
CA THR A 232 -0.73 12.19 1.19
C THR A 232 0.24 12.58 0.08
N VAL A 233 1.49 12.13 0.21
CA VAL A 233 2.61 12.50 -0.65
C VAL A 233 3.13 11.25 -1.36
N PRO A 234 2.70 10.95 -2.59
CA PRO A 234 3.31 9.93 -3.43
C PRO A 234 4.73 10.35 -3.86
N VAL A 235 5.67 9.43 -3.70
CA VAL A 235 7.07 9.57 -4.11
C VAL A 235 7.51 8.33 -4.87
N TRP A 236 8.30 8.53 -5.92
CA TRP A 236 8.90 7.46 -6.73
C TRP A 236 10.23 7.93 -7.28
N SER A 237 11.17 7.01 -7.50
CA SER A 237 12.34 7.29 -8.33
C SER A 237 11.88 7.33 -9.79
N THR A 238 12.42 8.23 -10.60
CA THR A 238 12.13 8.23 -12.06
C THR A 238 12.89 7.12 -12.79
N VAL A 239 13.75 6.38 -12.09
CA VAL A 239 14.48 5.26 -12.68
C VAL A 239 13.47 4.14 -12.94
N ASN A 240 13.46 3.60 -14.16
CA ASN A 240 12.47 2.60 -14.59
C ASN A 240 11.00 3.04 -14.41
N ASN A 241 10.72 4.34 -14.55
CA ASN A 241 9.41 5.00 -14.44
C ASN A 241 8.90 5.22 -13.02
N GLN A 242 7.96 4.41 -12.53
CA GLN A 242 7.32 4.53 -11.20
C GLN A 242 7.23 3.14 -10.56
N ASP A 243 8.22 2.28 -10.78
CA ASP A 243 8.23 0.90 -10.31
C ASP A 243 8.36 0.79 -8.77
N ASP A 244 8.78 1.87 -8.11
CA ASP A 244 8.99 1.98 -6.67
C ASP A 244 8.04 2.97 -5.96
N LEU A 245 6.93 3.37 -6.61
CA LEU A 245 5.96 4.33 -6.08
C LEU A 245 5.49 3.96 -4.66
N LYS A 246 5.62 4.91 -3.73
CA LYS A 246 5.12 4.82 -2.36
C LYS A 246 4.35 6.06 -1.95
N TRP A 247 3.24 5.85 -1.25
CA TRP A 247 2.38 6.89 -0.73
C TRP A 247 2.68 7.13 0.75
N TYR A 248 3.12 8.34 1.08
CA TYR A 248 3.45 8.73 2.44
C TYR A 248 2.32 9.58 3.02
N LYS A 249 1.69 9.10 4.09
CA LYS A 249 0.74 9.92 4.85
C LYS A 249 1.51 11.00 5.61
N ALA A 250 1.21 12.26 5.36
CA ALA A 250 1.86 13.36 6.07
C ALA A 250 1.27 13.50 7.48
N THR A 251 2.10 13.93 8.42
CA THR A 251 1.71 14.22 9.80
C THR A 251 1.48 15.73 9.94
N LYS A 252 0.40 16.13 10.63
CA LYS A 252 0.12 17.54 10.91
C LYS A 252 1.15 18.06 11.92
N VAL A 253 1.81 19.17 11.60
CA VAL A 253 2.88 19.79 12.41
C VAL A 253 2.56 21.22 12.86
N GLY A 254 1.45 21.79 12.39
CA GLY A 254 0.88 23.07 12.79
C GLY A 254 -0.56 23.19 12.29
N ASP A 255 -1.24 24.31 12.56
CA ASP A 255 -2.67 24.47 12.22
C ASP A 255 -2.95 24.26 10.73
N ASN A 256 -2.09 24.79 9.86
CA ASN A 256 -2.18 24.70 8.38
C ASN A 256 -0.93 24.08 7.75
N SER A 257 -0.18 23.27 8.51
CA SER A 257 1.11 22.72 8.08
C SER A 257 1.24 21.22 8.32
N TYR A 258 1.80 20.51 7.34
CA TYR A 258 2.00 19.06 7.34
C TYR A 258 3.43 18.70 6.93
N LYS A 259 3.87 17.52 7.34
CA LYS A 259 5.19 16.98 7.02
C LYS A 259 5.12 15.50 6.64
N ALA A 260 5.74 15.13 5.52
CA ALA A 260 6.04 13.74 5.18
C ALA A 260 7.56 13.52 5.19
N THR A 261 8.01 12.43 5.82
CA THR A 261 9.43 12.05 5.85
C THR A 261 9.65 10.87 4.91
N ILE A 262 10.52 11.06 3.93
CA ILE A 262 10.84 10.11 2.87
C ILE A 262 12.20 9.49 3.17
N GLN A 263 12.25 8.16 3.26
CA GLN A 263 13.50 7.42 3.45
C GLN A 263 13.88 6.74 2.15
N LEU A 264 15.11 6.93 1.66
CA LEU A 264 15.56 6.32 0.40
C LEU A 264 15.64 4.79 0.46
N SER A 265 15.75 4.20 1.66
CA SER A 265 15.64 2.75 1.88
C SER A 265 14.31 2.18 1.37
N ASN A 266 13.24 2.99 1.42
CA ASN A 266 11.94 2.61 0.89
C ASN A 266 11.90 2.55 -0.64
N HIS A 267 12.87 3.18 -1.30
CA HIS A 267 13.03 3.33 -2.74
C HIS A 267 14.29 2.62 -3.25
N GLY A 268 14.73 1.56 -2.54
CA GLY A 268 15.87 0.74 -2.98
C GLY A 268 17.23 1.46 -2.95
N PHE A 269 17.31 2.65 -2.32
CA PHE A 269 18.47 3.54 -2.39
C PHE A 269 18.87 3.93 -3.82
N ASP A 270 17.87 4.07 -4.69
CA ASP A 270 18.11 4.48 -6.07
C ASP A 270 18.68 5.90 -6.13
N THR A 271 19.71 6.10 -6.94
CA THR A 271 20.24 7.44 -7.24
C THR A 271 19.59 8.03 -8.49
N GLY A 272 19.50 9.35 -8.58
CA GLY A 272 18.85 10.05 -9.68
C GLY A 272 17.68 10.91 -9.22
N THR A 273 16.78 11.23 -10.15
CA THR A 273 15.62 12.10 -9.88
C THR A 273 14.48 11.32 -9.23
N TYR A 274 13.81 11.97 -8.29
CA TYR A 274 12.62 11.48 -7.61
C TYR A 274 11.45 12.40 -7.91
N GLY A 275 10.31 11.84 -8.30
CA GLY A 275 9.05 12.56 -8.42
C GLY A 275 8.36 12.67 -7.07
N VAL A 276 7.77 13.83 -6.79
CA VAL A 276 6.98 14.07 -5.57
C VAL A 276 5.74 14.87 -5.95
N HIS A 277 4.56 14.33 -5.68
CA HIS A 277 3.31 15.08 -5.76
C HIS A 277 2.66 15.20 -4.38
N ILE A 278 1.72 16.11 -4.24
CA ILE A 278 0.98 16.37 -3.00
C ILE A 278 -0.51 16.25 -3.30
N TYR A 279 -1.18 15.37 -2.57
CA TYR A 279 -2.61 15.14 -2.64
C TYR A 279 -3.24 15.37 -1.28
N GLY A 280 -4.55 15.63 -1.26
CA GLY A 280 -5.30 15.72 -0.02
C GLY A 280 -6.77 15.35 -0.16
N ASP A 281 -7.37 15.01 0.98
CA ASP A 281 -8.80 14.72 1.09
C ASP A 281 -9.57 16.02 1.30
N ASN A 282 -10.41 16.36 0.32
CA ASN A 282 -11.20 17.57 0.32
C ASN A 282 -12.60 17.31 0.87
N SER A 283 -12.94 18.00 1.96
CA SER A 283 -14.24 17.88 2.64
C SER A 283 -15.39 18.63 1.96
N ILE A 284 -15.12 19.58 1.07
CA ILE A 284 -16.14 20.27 0.27
C ILE A 284 -16.62 19.36 -0.86
N THR A 285 -15.67 18.84 -1.65
CA THR A 285 -15.99 18.02 -2.83
C THR A 285 -16.09 16.53 -2.52
N ASN A 286 -15.76 16.10 -1.29
CA ASN A 286 -15.64 14.71 -0.87
C ASN A 286 -14.73 13.89 -1.81
N SER A 287 -13.63 14.49 -2.25
CA SER A 287 -12.73 13.90 -3.24
C SER A 287 -11.28 13.92 -2.77
N PHE A 288 -10.52 12.90 -3.21
CA PHE A 288 -9.06 12.91 -3.12
C PHE A 288 -8.49 13.66 -4.33
N GLU A 289 -7.91 14.83 -4.11
CA GLU A 289 -7.48 15.73 -5.19
C GLU A 289 -5.96 15.98 -5.20
N ALA A 290 -5.44 16.24 -6.39
CA ALA A 290 -4.06 16.70 -6.57
C ALA A 290 -3.97 18.18 -6.17
N LEU A 291 -3.20 18.47 -5.14
CA LEU A 291 -3.02 19.83 -4.62
C LEU A 291 -1.82 20.52 -5.26
N SER A 292 -0.74 19.77 -5.53
CA SER A 292 0.44 20.30 -6.21
C SER A 292 1.28 19.19 -6.84
N GLY A 293 1.81 19.45 -8.04
CA GLY A 293 2.89 18.68 -8.63
C GLY A 293 4.21 19.42 -8.39
N THR A 294 5.16 18.77 -7.71
CA THR A 294 6.46 19.39 -7.43
C THR A 294 7.51 18.95 -8.48
N PRO A 295 8.60 19.71 -8.67
CA PRO A 295 9.76 19.25 -9.43
C PRO A 295 10.46 18.02 -8.83
N GLY A 296 10.11 17.65 -7.59
CA GLY A 296 10.74 16.55 -6.86
C GLY A 296 12.12 16.92 -6.30
N PHE A 297 13.01 15.93 -6.19
CA PHE A 297 14.38 16.12 -5.75
C PHE A 297 15.35 15.20 -6.50
N HIS A 298 16.65 15.48 -6.42
CA HIS A 298 17.70 14.68 -7.04
C HIS A 298 18.65 14.11 -5.98
N VAL A 299 19.09 12.87 -6.18
CA VAL A 299 20.01 12.15 -5.31
C VAL A 299 21.28 11.80 -6.10
N ASP A 300 22.37 12.51 -5.86
CA ASP A 300 23.65 12.25 -6.55
C ASP A 300 24.36 11.01 -6.02
N GLN A 301 24.41 10.87 -4.69
CA GLN A 301 25.19 9.84 -4.01
C GLN A 301 24.64 9.57 -2.61
N ILE A 302 24.88 8.36 -2.12
CA ILE A 302 24.47 7.91 -0.80
C ILE A 302 25.68 7.25 -0.14
N SER A 303 26.11 7.77 1.00
CA SER A 303 27.27 7.27 1.73
C SER A 303 26.94 6.04 2.58
N GLY A 304 27.93 5.17 2.81
CA GLY A 304 27.79 4.01 3.71
C GLY A 304 26.92 2.88 3.16
N LEU A 305 26.68 2.83 1.84
CA LEU A 305 26.04 1.68 1.22
C LEU A 305 27.03 0.50 1.12
N GLU A 306 26.52 -0.70 1.37
CA GLU A 306 27.24 -1.94 1.23
C GLU A 306 26.86 -2.67 -0.06
N ASN A 307 27.78 -3.50 -0.55
CA ASN A 307 27.45 -4.50 -1.56
C ASN A 307 26.54 -5.59 -0.97
N PRO A 308 25.64 -6.18 -1.79
CA PRO A 308 24.87 -7.35 -1.38
C PRO A 308 25.80 -8.53 -1.10
N GLU A 309 25.29 -9.53 -0.40
CA GLU A 309 25.99 -10.79 -0.21
C GLU A 309 25.90 -11.63 -1.48
N VAL A 310 27.05 -12.01 -2.06
CA VAL A 310 27.13 -12.82 -3.29
C VAL A 310 27.96 -14.07 -3.02
N GLY A 311 27.43 -15.26 -3.32
CA GLY A 311 28.10 -16.51 -3.00
C GLY A 311 27.69 -17.70 -3.87
N ILE A 312 28.47 -18.78 -3.77
CA ILE A 312 28.22 -20.05 -4.46
C ILE A 312 27.65 -21.08 -3.48
N SER A 313 26.71 -21.90 -3.94
CA SER A 313 26.13 -23.00 -3.17
C SER A 313 25.83 -24.21 -4.06
N ASN A 314 25.44 -25.34 -3.44
CA ASN A 314 24.96 -26.54 -4.13
C ASN A 314 25.93 -27.08 -5.19
N VAL A 315 27.24 -27.03 -4.91
CA VAL A 315 28.29 -27.48 -5.84
C VAL A 315 28.25 -29.00 -5.99
N ASN A 316 28.13 -29.47 -7.23
CA ASN A 316 28.26 -30.88 -7.60
C ASN A 316 29.29 -30.99 -8.73
N THR A 317 30.51 -31.38 -8.38
CA THR A 317 31.64 -31.48 -9.29
C THR A 317 31.50 -32.59 -10.32
N ALA A 318 30.84 -33.70 -9.98
CA ALA A 318 30.61 -34.83 -10.88
C ALA A 318 29.58 -34.50 -11.96
N ASN A 319 28.50 -33.80 -11.59
CA ASN A 319 27.46 -33.38 -12.52
C ASN A 319 27.74 -32.02 -13.18
N GLY A 320 28.77 -31.29 -12.72
CA GLY A 320 29.13 -29.98 -13.24
C GLY A 320 28.09 -28.89 -12.95
N SER A 321 27.41 -28.94 -11.79
CA SER A 321 26.33 -28.00 -11.46
C SER A 321 26.59 -27.25 -10.16
N PHE A 322 26.19 -25.99 -10.07
CA PHE A 322 26.18 -25.19 -8.85
C PHE A 322 25.15 -24.07 -8.94
N LYS A 323 24.98 -23.30 -7.86
CA LYS A 323 24.15 -22.08 -7.82
C LYS A 323 24.97 -20.87 -7.42
N VAL A 324 24.68 -19.72 -8.03
CA VAL A 324 25.11 -18.40 -7.58
C VAL A 324 23.93 -17.70 -6.92
N ASN A 325 24.12 -17.23 -5.69
CA ASN A 325 23.08 -16.53 -4.94
C ASN A 325 23.50 -15.09 -4.66
N VAL A 326 22.51 -14.20 -4.64
CA VAL A 326 22.62 -12.80 -4.21
C VAL A 326 21.55 -12.55 -3.15
N THR A 327 21.93 -11.90 -2.05
CA THR A 327 21.00 -11.47 -0.99
C THR A 327 21.25 -10.01 -0.64
N GLU A 328 20.19 -9.19 -0.69
CA GLU A 328 20.22 -7.81 -0.20
C GLU A 328 20.56 -7.72 1.29
N LYS A 329 21.22 -6.63 1.66
CA LYS A 329 21.45 -6.20 3.04
C LYS A 329 20.63 -4.96 3.34
N ALA A 330 20.46 -4.65 4.63
CA ALA A 330 19.71 -3.46 5.06
C ALA A 330 20.25 -2.15 4.46
N MET A 331 21.57 -2.07 4.22
CA MET A 331 22.26 -0.92 3.64
C MET A 331 22.79 -1.19 2.22
N SER A 332 22.24 -2.16 1.48
CA SER A 332 22.56 -2.31 0.06
C SER A 332 21.48 -1.72 -0.82
N LYS A 333 21.84 -1.29 -2.03
CA LYS A 333 20.84 -1.00 -3.06
C LYS A 333 19.99 -2.23 -3.35
N ARG A 334 18.74 -2.01 -3.76
CA ARG A 334 17.85 -3.10 -4.16
C ARG A 334 18.40 -3.77 -5.41
N VAL A 335 18.44 -5.11 -5.41
CA VAL A 335 18.95 -5.90 -6.53
C VAL A 335 17.80 -6.16 -7.51
N SER A 336 18.08 -6.01 -8.81
CA SER A 336 17.10 -6.21 -9.88
C SER A 336 17.42 -7.43 -10.73
N LYS A 337 18.71 -7.59 -11.12
CA LYS A 337 19.17 -8.69 -11.97
C LYS A 337 20.56 -9.17 -11.57
N LEU A 338 20.84 -10.42 -11.89
CA LEU A 338 22.15 -11.06 -11.77
C LEU A 338 22.56 -11.57 -13.15
N LYS A 339 23.78 -11.22 -13.58
CA LYS A 339 24.46 -11.85 -14.72
C LYS A 339 25.64 -12.66 -14.20
N VAL A 340 25.73 -13.93 -14.56
CA VAL A 340 26.84 -14.82 -14.19
C VAL A 340 27.56 -15.24 -15.45
N GLN A 341 28.79 -14.74 -15.64
CA GLN A 341 29.67 -15.19 -16.71
C GLN A 341 30.55 -16.34 -16.20
N VAL A 342 30.56 -17.44 -16.96
CA VAL A 342 31.33 -18.63 -16.65
C VAL A 342 32.23 -18.96 -17.84
N THR A 343 33.54 -19.04 -17.60
CA THR A 343 34.53 -19.21 -18.67
C THR A 343 35.46 -20.38 -18.35
N SER A 344 35.63 -21.28 -19.32
CA SER A 344 36.60 -22.38 -19.24
C SER A 344 38.03 -21.83 -19.16
N LYS A 345 38.82 -22.33 -18.20
CA LYS A 345 40.24 -21.98 -18.08
C LYS A 345 41.11 -22.69 -19.11
N SER A 346 40.74 -23.90 -19.52
CA SER A 346 41.45 -24.62 -20.57
C SER A 346 41.19 -24.07 -21.98
N ASN A 347 40.02 -23.46 -22.20
CA ASN A 347 39.65 -22.83 -23.47
C ASN A 347 38.79 -21.58 -23.25
N PRO A 348 39.40 -20.38 -23.22
CA PRO A 348 38.68 -19.11 -22.99
C PRO A 348 37.57 -18.78 -24.01
N GLN A 349 37.56 -19.43 -25.19
CA GLN A 349 36.48 -19.27 -26.17
C GLN A 349 35.18 -19.98 -25.73
N LYS A 350 35.27 -20.92 -24.78
CA LYS A 350 34.12 -21.57 -24.16
C LYS A 350 33.67 -20.77 -22.94
N THR A 351 32.81 -19.78 -23.20
CA THR A 351 32.18 -18.93 -22.18
C THR A 351 30.66 -18.94 -22.33
N LYS A 352 29.94 -18.79 -21.22
CA LYS A 352 28.47 -18.65 -21.22
C LYS A 352 28.03 -17.71 -20.13
N THR A 353 27.07 -16.85 -20.46
CA THR A 353 26.42 -15.93 -19.51
C THR A 353 25.04 -16.46 -19.16
N TYR A 354 24.73 -16.48 -17.87
CA TYR A 354 23.43 -16.82 -17.31
C TYR A 354 22.82 -15.58 -16.69
N GLU A 355 21.50 -15.39 -16.83
CA GLU A 355 20.80 -14.25 -16.26
C GLU A 355 19.62 -14.70 -15.41
N ALA A 356 19.47 -14.09 -14.23
CA ALA A 356 18.32 -14.24 -13.36
C ALA A 356 17.80 -12.87 -12.91
N GLY A 357 16.48 -12.74 -12.80
CA GLY A 357 15.83 -11.62 -12.12
C GLY A 357 15.64 -11.88 -10.63
N THR A 358 15.30 -10.82 -9.90
CA THR A 358 14.94 -10.87 -8.48
C THR A 358 13.68 -11.70 -8.23
N SER A 359 13.79 -12.64 -7.28
CA SER A 359 12.64 -13.31 -6.68
C SER A 359 11.98 -12.40 -5.64
N SER A 360 10.75 -12.69 -5.21
CA SER A 360 10.13 -11.98 -4.09
C SER A 360 11.10 -11.96 -2.89
N TYR A 361 11.28 -10.78 -2.26
CA TYR A 361 12.15 -10.52 -1.10
C TYR A 361 13.66 -10.32 -1.34
N GLY A 362 14.09 -9.67 -2.43
CA GLY A 362 15.47 -9.14 -2.53
C GLY A 362 16.57 -10.21 -2.64
N LYS A 363 16.20 -11.38 -3.20
CA LYS A 363 17.10 -12.52 -3.39
C LYS A 363 17.11 -12.96 -4.86
N ILE A 364 18.28 -13.32 -5.36
CA ILE A 364 18.45 -13.93 -6.68
C ILE A 364 19.19 -15.26 -6.52
N SER A 365 18.76 -16.29 -7.24
CA SER A 365 19.48 -17.57 -7.32
C SER A 365 19.51 -18.05 -8.76
N GLN A 366 20.71 -18.21 -9.33
CA GLN A 366 20.92 -18.69 -10.69
C GLN A 366 21.60 -20.06 -10.67
N SER A 367 21.00 -21.05 -11.32
CA SER A 367 21.59 -22.38 -11.49
C SER A 367 22.52 -22.42 -12.71
N ILE A 368 23.69 -23.02 -12.54
CA ILE A 368 24.73 -23.10 -13.57
C ILE A 368 24.98 -24.56 -13.93
N ASP A 369 25.10 -24.85 -15.22
CA ASP A 369 25.46 -26.16 -15.77
C ASP A 369 26.71 -26.05 -16.64
N LEU A 370 27.85 -26.45 -16.06
CA LEU A 370 29.17 -26.44 -16.69
C LEU A 370 29.25 -27.36 -17.91
N LYS A 371 28.47 -28.45 -17.94
CA LYS A 371 28.45 -29.40 -19.05
C LYS A 371 27.97 -28.76 -20.34
N SER A 372 27.07 -27.78 -20.22
CA SER A 372 26.59 -26.99 -21.36
C SER A 372 27.65 -26.06 -21.96
N ILE A 373 28.79 -25.88 -21.28
CA ILE A 373 29.91 -25.02 -21.70
C ILE A 373 31.08 -25.90 -22.20
N ASN A 374 31.52 -26.85 -21.38
CA ASN A 374 32.54 -27.84 -21.74
C ASN A 374 32.16 -29.22 -21.18
N ASN A 375 32.06 -30.21 -22.05
CA ASN A 375 31.69 -31.57 -21.67
C ASN A 375 32.89 -32.43 -21.19
N GLN A 376 34.09 -31.87 -21.20
CA GLN A 376 35.31 -32.48 -20.67
C GLN A 376 35.64 -31.93 -19.28
N ALA A 377 36.46 -32.68 -18.52
CA ALA A 377 36.93 -32.22 -17.21
C ALA A 377 37.69 -30.90 -17.34
N ASP A 378 37.33 -29.91 -16.52
CA ASP A 378 37.85 -28.54 -16.62
C ASP A 378 37.63 -27.75 -15.33
N THR A 379 38.30 -26.60 -15.25
CA THR A 379 38.12 -25.58 -14.21
C THR A 379 37.56 -24.31 -14.86
N PHE A 380 36.59 -23.67 -14.23
CA PHE A 380 35.88 -22.51 -14.76
C PHE A 380 36.02 -21.32 -13.82
N SER A 381 36.37 -20.15 -14.38
CA SER A 381 36.24 -18.89 -13.66
C SER A 381 34.77 -18.46 -13.65
N VAL A 382 34.35 -17.86 -12.52
CA VAL A 382 32.97 -17.43 -12.30
C VAL A 382 32.98 -15.96 -11.90
N VAL A 383 32.36 -15.12 -12.73
CA VAL A 383 32.20 -13.68 -12.47
C VAL A 383 30.72 -13.36 -12.40
N ALA A 384 30.29 -12.76 -11.29
CA ALA A 384 28.91 -12.32 -11.08
C ALA A 384 28.82 -10.80 -11.18
N THR A 385 27.95 -10.29 -12.04
CA THR A 385 27.60 -8.87 -12.12
C THR A 385 26.18 -8.69 -11.62
N VAL A 386 26.03 -8.00 -10.50
CA VAL A 386 24.74 -7.59 -9.93
C VAL A 386 24.33 -6.26 -10.55
N ILE A 387 23.07 -6.15 -10.95
CA ILE A 387 22.45 -4.93 -11.47
C ILE A 387 21.39 -4.50 -10.47
N TYR A 388 21.49 -3.27 -9.98
CA TYR A 388 20.58 -2.70 -8.99
C TYR A 388 19.33 -2.08 -9.66
N SER A 389 18.34 -1.69 -8.87
CA SER A 389 17.11 -1.03 -9.35
C SER A 389 17.41 0.25 -10.12
N ASP A 390 18.38 1.05 -9.69
CA ASP A 390 18.81 2.25 -10.43
C ASP A 390 19.70 1.99 -11.67
N ASN A 391 19.80 0.74 -12.12
CA ASN A 391 20.67 0.28 -13.22
C ASN A 391 22.18 0.41 -12.99
N SER A 392 22.63 0.85 -11.82
CA SER A 392 24.04 0.75 -11.44
C SER A 392 24.44 -0.73 -11.27
N THR A 393 25.75 -1.03 -11.35
CA THR A 393 26.25 -2.41 -11.32
C THR A 393 27.41 -2.60 -10.37
N ALA A 394 27.54 -3.82 -9.83
CA ALA A 394 28.70 -4.27 -9.06
C ALA A 394 29.16 -5.66 -9.53
N THR A 395 30.47 -5.85 -9.64
CA THR A 395 31.06 -7.10 -10.14
C THR A 395 31.84 -7.83 -9.05
N PHE A 396 31.63 -9.14 -8.96
CA PHE A 396 32.19 -10.03 -7.95
C PHE A 396 32.90 -11.20 -8.63
N ASN A 397 34.20 -11.35 -8.33
CA ASN A 397 34.96 -12.53 -8.73
C ASN A 397 34.71 -13.64 -7.70
N LEU A 398 34.08 -14.73 -8.11
CA LEU A 398 33.76 -15.86 -7.22
C LEU A 398 34.81 -16.97 -7.35
N SER A 399 34.81 -17.90 -6.39
CA SER A 399 35.71 -19.05 -6.42
C SER A 399 35.50 -19.90 -7.67
N ASP A 400 36.60 -20.32 -8.31
CA ASP A 400 36.57 -21.21 -9.48
C ASP A 400 35.78 -22.51 -9.19
N GLN A 401 35.07 -23.00 -10.21
CA GLN A 401 34.29 -24.23 -10.12
C GLN A 401 34.86 -25.32 -11.02
N ASN A 402 34.81 -26.57 -10.57
CA ASN A 402 35.39 -27.70 -11.27
C ASN A 402 34.30 -28.63 -11.80
N TYR A 403 34.48 -29.12 -13.03
CA TYR A 403 33.72 -30.23 -13.58
C TYR A 403 34.65 -31.43 -13.74
N LYS A 404 34.29 -32.55 -13.10
CA LYS A 404 35.05 -33.82 -13.12
C LYS A 404 34.07 -34.97 -13.39
N PRO A 405 33.71 -35.24 -14.65
CA PRO A 405 32.81 -36.34 -14.96
C PRO A 405 33.39 -37.67 -14.48
N ASN A 406 32.53 -38.55 -13.96
CA ASN A 406 32.94 -39.90 -13.60
C ASN A 406 33.46 -40.62 -14.85
N ALA A 407 34.62 -41.27 -14.73
CA ALA A 407 35.14 -42.11 -15.78
C ALA A 407 34.17 -43.27 -16.03
N THR A 408 33.81 -43.50 -17.30
CA THR A 408 33.11 -44.73 -17.70
C THR A 408 34.01 -45.92 -17.38
N PRO A 409 33.54 -46.97 -16.68
CA PRO A 409 34.38 -48.12 -16.38
C PRO A 409 34.82 -48.81 -17.68
N SER A 410 36.14 -48.95 -17.87
CA SER A 410 36.72 -49.71 -18.99
C SER A 410 36.37 -51.21 -18.84
N PRO A 411 35.89 -51.89 -19.89
CA PRO A 411 35.57 -53.31 -19.82
C PRO A 411 36.82 -54.17 -19.71
N ARG A 412 36.67 -55.29 -18.99
CA ARG A 412 37.75 -56.23 -18.66
C ARG A 412 38.01 -57.24 -19.79
N ILE A 413 38.37 -56.76 -20.98
CA ILE A 413 38.74 -57.60 -22.15
C ILE A 413 39.82 -58.63 -21.79
N THR A 414 40.77 -58.25 -20.94
CA THR A 414 41.92 -59.09 -20.55
C THR A 414 41.54 -60.30 -19.69
N THR A 415 40.35 -60.32 -19.09
CA THR A 415 39.95 -61.40 -18.17
C THR A 415 39.70 -62.72 -18.89
N TYR A 416 39.20 -62.69 -20.13
CA TYR A 416 38.67 -63.89 -20.80
C TYR A 416 39.55 -64.45 -21.92
N ILE A 417 40.61 -63.72 -22.29
CA ILE A 417 41.40 -64.00 -23.50
C ILE A 417 42.12 -65.35 -23.48
N ASN A 418 42.41 -65.87 -22.27
CA ASN A 418 43.11 -67.14 -22.06
C ASN A 418 42.16 -68.30 -21.72
N GLU A 419 40.84 -68.08 -21.74
CA GLU A 419 39.90 -69.17 -21.48
C GLU A 419 39.82 -70.14 -22.65
N THR A 420 39.86 -71.44 -22.36
CA THR A 420 39.55 -72.48 -23.34
C THR A 420 38.10 -72.32 -23.83
N ASN A 421 37.88 -72.40 -25.14
CA ASN A 421 36.55 -72.28 -25.74
C ASN A 421 35.65 -73.47 -25.34
N THR A 422 34.52 -73.19 -24.68
CA THR A 422 33.60 -74.23 -24.17
C THR A 422 32.43 -74.54 -25.12
N TYR A 423 32.30 -73.83 -26.23
CA TYR A 423 31.18 -74.02 -27.15
C TYR A 423 31.43 -75.21 -28.09
N PRO A 424 30.38 -75.99 -28.46
CA PRO A 424 30.54 -77.15 -29.34
C PRO A 424 31.18 -76.79 -30.68
N VAL A 425 32.22 -77.53 -31.06
CA VAL A 425 32.97 -77.29 -32.30
C VAL A 425 32.02 -77.28 -33.50
N GLY A 426 32.20 -76.28 -34.36
CA GLY A 426 31.42 -76.10 -35.58
C GLY A 426 30.13 -75.29 -35.43
N GLN A 427 29.75 -74.88 -34.21
CA GLN A 427 28.63 -73.96 -33.96
C GLN A 427 29.02 -72.48 -34.16
N CYS A 428 28.03 -71.61 -34.38
CA CYS A 428 28.25 -70.16 -34.55
C CYS A 428 28.90 -69.53 -33.31
N THR A 429 28.48 -69.94 -32.11
CA THR A 429 29.04 -69.53 -30.81
C THR A 429 30.51 -69.95 -30.66
N TRP A 430 30.86 -71.16 -31.08
CA TRP A 430 32.24 -71.65 -31.10
C TRP A 430 33.13 -70.83 -32.04
N ALA A 431 32.64 -70.52 -33.25
CA ALA A 431 33.40 -69.71 -34.19
C ALA A 431 33.68 -68.31 -33.66
N VAL A 432 32.66 -67.66 -33.09
CA VAL A 432 32.82 -66.33 -32.53
C VAL A 432 33.75 -66.32 -31.32
N LYS A 433 33.63 -67.26 -30.37
CA LYS A 433 34.58 -67.34 -29.24
C LYS A 433 36.02 -67.62 -29.71
N SER A 434 36.20 -68.34 -30.82
CA SER A 434 37.53 -68.60 -31.40
C SER A 434 38.12 -67.35 -32.07
N LEU A 435 37.29 -66.52 -32.71
CA LEU A 435 37.72 -65.29 -33.39
C LEU A 435 37.83 -64.09 -32.43
N ALA A 436 37.03 -64.09 -31.37
CA ALA A 436 36.94 -63.06 -30.34
C ALA A 436 37.19 -63.69 -28.95
N PRO A 437 38.42 -64.12 -28.63
CA PRO A 437 38.72 -64.81 -27.38
C PRO A 437 38.40 -63.98 -26.13
N TRP A 438 38.31 -62.65 -26.28
CA TRP A 438 37.91 -61.70 -25.24
C TRP A 438 36.46 -61.81 -24.77
N ILE A 439 35.57 -62.46 -25.53
CA ILE A 439 34.20 -62.69 -25.07
C ILE A 439 34.19 -63.86 -24.07
N PRO A 440 33.49 -63.79 -22.94
CA PRO A 440 33.47 -64.89 -21.96
C PRO A 440 32.81 -66.16 -22.50
N ASN A 441 33.18 -67.30 -21.92
CA ASN A 441 32.39 -68.52 -22.06
C ASN A 441 31.03 -68.40 -21.33
N TRP A 442 30.16 -69.40 -21.52
CA TRP A 442 28.87 -69.55 -20.81
C TRP A 442 27.85 -68.42 -21.06
N LEU A 443 27.81 -67.83 -22.26
CA LEU A 443 26.76 -66.89 -22.68
C LEU A 443 25.49 -67.59 -23.20
N GLY A 444 25.48 -68.92 -23.22
CA GLY A 444 24.36 -69.73 -23.69
C GLY A 444 24.23 -69.73 -25.22
N ASN A 445 22.99 -69.90 -25.70
CA ASN A 445 22.67 -69.83 -27.12
C ASN A 445 22.91 -68.43 -27.68
N ALA A 446 23.23 -68.36 -28.97
CA ALA A 446 23.57 -67.13 -29.69
C ALA A 446 22.60 -65.98 -29.42
N GLY A 447 21.29 -66.25 -29.38
CA GLY A 447 20.30 -65.17 -29.18
C GLY A 447 20.33 -64.49 -27.81
N GLY A 448 20.92 -65.14 -26.79
CA GLY A 448 21.11 -64.56 -25.46
C GLY A 448 22.40 -63.74 -25.31
N TRP A 449 23.31 -63.75 -26.29
CA TRP A 449 24.67 -63.23 -26.11
C TRP A 449 24.70 -61.73 -25.80
N ALA A 450 23.88 -60.92 -26.47
CA ALA A 450 23.84 -59.48 -26.23
C ALA A 450 23.43 -59.14 -24.79
N VAL A 451 22.43 -59.85 -24.24
CA VAL A 451 21.94 -59.65 -22.88
C VAL A 451 22.97 -60.14 -21.87
N ASN A 452 23.49 -61.35 -22.06
CA ASN A 452 24.41 -61.99 -21.12
C ASN A 452 25.79 -61.31 -21.10
N ALA A 453 26.26 -60.79 -22.24
CA ALA A 453 27.49 -60.00 -22.30
C ALA A 453 27.31 -58.65 -21.61
N ARG A 454 26.17 -57.98 -21.82
CA ARG A 454 25.84 -56.72 -21.11
C ARG A 454 25.79 -56.92 -19.59
N ALA A 455 25.22 -58.04 -19.12
CA ALA A 455 25.21 -58.40 -17.69
C ALA A 455 26.62 -58.62 -17.12
N LYS A 456 27.60 -58.97 -17.96
CA LYS A 456 29.01 -59.13 -17.59
C LYS A 456 29.84 -57.85 -17.80
N GLY A 457 29.18 -56.71 -18.05
CA GLY A 457 29.82 -55.39 -18.16
C GLY A 457 30.35 -55.03 -19.54
N PHE A 458 30.01 -55.79 -20.59
CA PHE A 458 30.37 -55.41 -21.96
C PHE A 458 29.43 -54.34 -22.50
N ARG A 459 29.99 -53.41 -23.28
CA ARG A 459 29.19 -52.47 -24.04
C ARG A 459 28.50 -53.21 -25.18
N VAL A 460 27.20 -52.97 -25.32
CA VAL A 460 26.39 -53.52 -26.41
C VAL A 460 25.61 -52.36 -27.05
N GLY A 461 25.56 -52.33 -28.37
CA GLY A 461 24.90 -51.27 -29.13
C GLY A 461 24.37 -51.77 -30.47
N THR A 462 24.01 -50.84 -31.35
CA THR A 462 23.33 -51.14 -32.63
C THR A 462 24.15 -50.74 -33.85
N THR A 463 25.36 -50.21 -33.65
CA THR A 463 26.26 -49.78 -34.72
C THR A 463 27.34 -50.84 -34.97
N PRO A 464 27.49 -51.39 -36.19
CA PRO A 464 28.56 -52.33 -36.49
C PRO A 464 29.92 -51.68 -36.36
N ARG A 465 30.87 -52.43 -35.81
CA ARG A 465 32.29 -52.06 -35.74
C ARG A 465 33.14 -53.26 -36.12
N VAL A 466 34.21 -53.05 -36.88
CA VAL A 466 35.21 -54.11 -37.11
C VAL A 466 35.71 -54.62 -35.76
N GLY A 467 35.67 -55.95 -35.57
CA GLY A 467 36.02 -56.61 -34.32
C GLY A 467 34.90 -56.72 -33.29
N SER A 468 33.70 -56.19 -33.55
CA SER A 468 32.52 -56.46 -32.74
C SER A 468 31.91 -57.83 -33.07
N ILE A 469 31.09 -58.33 -32.15
CA ILE A 469 30.28 -59.53 -32.35
C ILE A 469 28.86 -59.09 -32.68
N VAL A 470 28.37 -59.45 -33.86
CA VAL A 470 26.97 -59.24 -34.23
C VAL A 470 26.12 -60.40 -33.72
N VAL A 471 24.96 -60.07 -33.16
CA VAL A 471 24.01 -60.99 -32.54
C VAL A 471 22.65 -60.81 -33.22
N TRP A 472 22.15 -61.86 -33.84
CA TRP A 472 20.77 -61.97 -34.33
C TRP A 472 19.96 -62.80 -33.33
N PRO A 473 19.15 -62.20 -32.46
CA PRO A 473 18.50 -62.90 -31.37
C PRO A 473 17.40 -63.88 -31.81
N HIS A 474 16.80 -63.65 -32.98
CA HIS A 474 15.63 -64.38 -33.46
C HIS A 474 15.91 -65.33 -34.62
N ASP A 475 17.14 -65.37 -35.13
CA ASP A 475 17.54 -66.27 -36.21
C ASP A 475 17.56 -67.75 -35.75
N GLY A 476 17.60 -68.69 -36.69
CA GLY A 476 17.79 -70.12 -36.41
C GLY A 476 16.68 -70.74 -35.55
N ASN A 477 15.42 -70.40 -35.79
CA ASN A 477 14.25 -70.90 -35.03
C ASN A 477 14.33 -70.64 -33.52
N GLY A 478 14.83 -69.47 -33.11
CA GLY A 478 14.86 -69.03 -31.71
C GLY A 478 16.12 -69.39 -30.93
N TYR A 479 17.08 -70.11 -31.53
CA TYR A 479 18.42 -70.26 -30.95
C TYR A 479 19.28 -69.00 -31.13
N GLY A 480 18.94 -68.16 -32.11
CA GLY A 480 19.69 -67.00 -32.55
C GLY A 480 20.93 -67.38 -33.35
N HIS A 481 21.63 -66.35 -33.83
CA HIS A 481 22.89 -66.50 -34.56
C HIS A 481 23.90 -65.42 -34.15
N VAL A 482 25.18 -65.76 -34.16
CA VAL A 482 26.27 -64.81 -33.88
C VAL A 482 27.38 -64.93 -34.89
N ALA A 483 27.99 -63.79 -35.24
CA ALA A 483 29.14 -63.73 -36.13
C ALA A 483 30.14 -62.65 -35.71
N TYR A 484 31.37 -62.76 -36.19
CA TYR A 484 32.43 -61.79 -35.95
C TYR A 484 32.53 -60.81 -37.12
N VAL A 485 32.38 -59.51 -36.84
CA VAL A 485 32.40 -58.48 -37.89
C VAL A 485 33.83 -58.21 -38.35
N THR A 486 34.10 -58.44 -39.64
CA THR A 486 35.43 -58.21 -40.23
C THR A 486 35.55 -56.88 -40.94
N ASP A 487 34.46 -56.39 -41.54
CA ASP A 487 34.47 -55.16 -42.35
C ASP A 487 33.13 -54.42 -42.20
N VAL A 488 33.18 -53.10 -42.17
CA VAL A 488 32.00 -52.24 -42.04
C VAL A 488 32.09 -51.11 -43.07
N SER A 489 31.09 -51.03 -43.95
CA SER A 489 30.92 -49.89 -44.86
C SER A 489 29.82 -48.94 -44.38
N SER A 490 28.76 -49.48 -43.79
CA SER A 490 27.68 -48.71 -43.15
C SER A 490 26.90 -49.62 -42.17
N ASN A 491 25.90 -49.07 -41.46
CA ASN A 491 25.03 -49.86 -40.57
C ASN A 491 24.27 -50.99 -41.30
N THR A 492 24.06 -50.85 -42.61
CA THR A 492 23.32 -51.79 -43.46
C THR A 492 24.24 -52.55 -44.43
N ARG A 493 25.57 -52.50 -44.23
CA ARG A 493 26.52 -53.16 -45.13
C ARG A 493 27.78 -53.56 -44.38
N ILE A 494 27.87 -54.84 -44.03
CA ILE A 494 29.01 -55.44 -43.30
C ILE A 494 29.51 -56.72 -43.99
N GLN A 495 30.71 -57.16 -43.61
CA GLN A 495 31.17 -58.53 -43.80
C GLN A 495 31.41 -59.19 -42.44
N VAL A 496 31.22 -60.51 -42.36
CA VAL A 496 31.41 -61.29 -41.14
C VAL A 496 32.17 -62.59 -41.41
N LYS A 497 32.82 -63.11 -40.37
CA LYS A 497 33.24 -64.51 -40.27
C LYS A 497 32.36 -65.24 -39.26
N GLU A 498 31.91 -66.42 -39.62
CA GLU A 498 30.97 -67.23 -38.85
C GLU A 498 31.17 -68.73 -39.11
N ALA A 499 30.44 -69.58 -38.40
CA ALA A 499 30.29 -71.01 -38.68
C ALA A 499 28.85 -71.45 -38.46
N ASN A 500 28.53 -72.66 -38.91
CA ASN A 500 27.18 -73.22 -38.97
C ASN A 500 26.19 -72.38 -39.78
N TYR A 501 26.68 -71.75 -40.85
CA TYR A 501 25.81 -71.04 -41.80
C TYR A 501 25.49 -71.95 -42.99
N ALA A 502 24.20 -72.17 -43.26
CA ALA A 502 23.72 -73.09 -44.29
C ALA A 502 24.38 -74.49 -44.23
N GLY A 503 24.58 -75.01 -43.00
CA GLY A 503 25.21 -76.32 -42.75
C GLY A 503 26.74 -76.35 -42.84
N LYS A 504 27.41 -75.23 -43.13
CA LYS A 504 28.88 -75.16 -43.19
C LYS A 504 29.46 -74.92 -41.80
N GLN A 505 30.01 -75.97 -41.19
CA GLN A 505 30.49 -75.98 -39.81
C GLN A 505 31.95 -75.50 -39.62
N TYR A 506 32.61 -75.00 -40.66
CA TYR A 506 33.95 -74.39 -40.54
C TYR A 506 33.86 -72.87 -40.47
N ILE A 507 34.91 -72.22 -39.95
CA ILE A 507 34.97 -70.75 -39.87
C ILE A 507 35.24 -70.18 -41.26
N GLY A 508 34.36 -69.32 -41.76
CA GLY A 508 34.52 -68.68 -43.05
C GLY A 508 33.69 -67.42 -43.20
N ASN A 509 33.93 -66.69 -44.29
CA ASN A 509 33.01 -65.64 -44.76
C ASN A 509 32.09 -66.27 -45.80
N PHE A 510 30.80 -66.39 -45.47
CA PHE A 510 29.81 -67.06 -46.33
C PHE A 510 28.85 -66.12 -47.02
N ARG A 511 28.79 -64.85 -46.58
CA ARG A 511 27.79 -63.87 -47.03
C ARG A 511 28.38 -62.74 -47.88
N GLY A 512 29.69 -62.54 -47.86
CA GLY A 512 30.31 -61.37 -48.48
C GLY A 512 29.79 -60.08 -47.85
N TRP A 513 29.56 -59.04 -48.67
CA TRP A 513 28.87 -57.82 -48.23
C TRP A 513 27.35 -58.07 -48.18
N PHE A 514 26.74 -57.89 -47.02
CA PHE A 514 25.30 -58.05 -46.84
C PHE A 514 24.73 -57.04 -45.86
N ASN A 515 23.40 -56.91 -45.85
CA ASN A 515 22.67 -56.10 -44.88
C ASN A 515 22.32 -56.95 -43.65
N PRO A 516 22.89 -56.65 -42.46
CA PRO A 516 22.62 -57.42 -41.25
C PRO A 516 21.21 -57.19 -40.70
N LEU A 517 20.54 -56.11 -41.10
CA LEU A 517 19.18 -55.74 -40.69
C LEU A 517 18.09 -56.30 -41.61
N ASP A 518 18.46 -57.10 -42.62
CA ASP A 518 17.46 -57.71 -43.49
C ASP A 518 16.57 -58.65 -42.67
N SER A 519 15.25 -58.55 -42.86
CA SER A 519 14.25 -59.43 -42.24
C SER A 519 14.53 -60.92 -42.49
N PHE A 520 15.19 -61.24 -43.61
CA PHE A 520 15.66 -62.60 -43.92
C PHE A 520 16.57 -63.17 -42.81
N TRP A 521 17.28 -62.33 -42.07
CA TRP A 521 18.18 -62.68 -40.96
C TRP A 521 17.59 -62.44 -39.57
N GLY A 522 16.29 -62.14 -39.47
CA GLY A 522 15.63 -61.81 -38.21
C GLY A 522 15.48 -60.32 -37.91
N GLY A 523 15.93 -59.43 -38.80
CA GLY A 523 15.60 -57.99 -38.82
C GLY A 523 16.28 -57.12 -37.75
N ASP A 524 16.47 -57.63 -36.54
CA ASP A 524 17.06 -56.92 -35.42
C ASP A 524 18.44 -57.49 -35.06
N VAL A 525 19.43 -56.61 -34.92
CA VAL A 525 20.78 -57.00 -34.47
C VAL A 525 21.27 -56.16 -33.31
N SER A 526 22.10 -56.79 -32.48
CA SER A 526 22.93 -56.11 -31.50
C SER A 526 24.40 -56.39 -31.76
N TYR A 527 25.26 -55.45 -31.41
CA TYR A 527 26.72 -55.58 -31.50
C TYR A 527 27.32 -55.55 -30.11
N ILE A 528 28.11 -56.56 -29.75
CA ILE A 528 28.93 -56.58 -28.54
C ILE A 528 30.30 -56.03 -28.91
N TYR A 529 30.73 -54.99 -28.21
CA TYR A 529 32.00 -54.34 -28.48
C TYR A 529 33.10 -54.90 -27.58
N PRO A 530 34.35 -54.93 -28.07
CA PRO A 530 35.47 -55.23 -27.20
C PRO A 530 35.62 -54.18 -26.10
N ASP A 531 35.30 -52.90 -26.33
CA ASP A 531 35.66 -51.75 -25.47
C ASP A 531 34.51 -51.03 -24.73
#